data_AF-A0A2S1SHT6-F1
#
_entry.id   AF-A0A2S1SHT6-F1
#
_cell.length_a   1.000
_cell.length_b   1.000
_cell.length_c   1.000
_cell.angle_alpha   90.00
_cell.angle_beta   90.00
_cell.angle_gamma   90.00
#
_symmetry.space_group_name_H-M   'P 1'
#
loop_
_entity.id
_entity.type
_entity.pdbx_description
1 polymer ?
#
loop_
_entity_poly.entity_id
_entity_poly.type
_entity_poly.pdbx_seq_one_letter_code
_entity_poly.pdbx_strand_id
1 'polypeptide(L)'
;MSATLFAQAPQKMSYQSVIRNASGDLITETPISVRISIVKNDPAGIAVYVETHATTTNENGLASLEIGAGTPVTGTFSGINWGGGNYFIKTETDPEGGSNYSIVGTSQLLSVPYALYSGTSLNQGKSTIYITGDITDEEAAEQIAQQFGTNTESITIEATTQLTTVDLSMATKLLDLTISDNTQLVSVDLSNLTAVFRDTHIHGNNQLTSIDFSSLAQASRDLHVDTNISLTSLAFPALTKINGRGYVLISTNYAMTSLSFPALTKSTGMFNISGNTVLGTIDFSSLVESVYMDIFENEGLTTLNFNALQHGQTLQITNNNNLAAIALGALTEAYFTVSSDNLSSINMPLMASGSVDITGGQLTEISLPVFSQGDLLISGPMITSLDIPSLTSCGRLSIGDTGMNTINLPGITTVTNQLDIGGDPDLTAISLPNLTSLAQCYISGSQLSSISFPQLQQVGSAGKRLVFSYSALPSSQINYLLNKVLNAAPASGKYLQLQSQTPPAPPTGQGIVDKQAMISAGNTVQTD
;
A
#
# COMPACT_ATOMS: atom_id res chain seq x y z
N MET A 1 7.29 -3.82 50.44
CA MET A 1 5.86 -3.45 50.36
C MET A 1 5.78 -1.93 50.35
N SER A 2 5.55 -1.33 49.18
CA SER A 2 5.21 0.10 49.08
C SER A 2 3.70 0.20 49.06
N ALA A 3 3.11 0.89 50.04
CA ALA A 3 1.68 1.18 50.07
C ALA A 3 1.44 2.48 49.28
N THR A 4 0.77 2.39 48.15
CA THR A 4 0.29 3.55 47.39
C THR A 4 -0.90 4.14 48.16
N LEU A 5 -0.74 5.32 48.75
CA LEU A 5 -1.87 6.08 49.30
C LEU A 5 -2.51 6.89 48.16
N PHE A 6 -3.77 6.60 47.83
CA PHE A 6 -4.59 7.51 47.04
C PHE A 6 -5.12 8.62 47.96
N ALA A 7 -4.76 9.87 47.70
CA ALA A 7 -5.43 10.99 48.35
C ALA A 7 -6.87 11.05 47.84
N GLN A 8 -7.84 10.68 48.68
CA GLN A 8 -9.25 10.88 48.35
C GLN A 8 -9.64 12.31 48.70
N ALA A 9 -10.23 13.02 47.75
CA ALA A 9 -10.90 14.28 48.05
C ALA A 9 -11.96 14.02 49.15
N PRO A 10 -12.04 14.86 50.19
CA PRO A 10 -13.03 14.69 51.25
C PRO A 10 -14.43 14.55 50.64
N GLN A 11 -15.17 13.51 51.03
CA GLN A 11 -16.56 13.26 50.58
C GLN A 11 -17.56 14.13 51.35
N LYS A 12 -17.24 15.42 51.48
CA LYS A 12 -18.04 16.42 52.18
C LYS A 12 -17.69 17.85 51.74
N MET A 13 -18.62 18.78 51.90
CA MET A 13 -18.43 20.21 51.60
C MET A 13 -18.93 21.09 52.74
N SER A 14 -18.21 22.17 53.06
CA SER A 14 -18.68 23.14 54.06
C SER A 14 -19.89 23.93 53.54
N TYR A 15 -20.87 24.14 54.41
CA TYR A 15 -22.05 24.95 54.13
C TYR A 15 -22.36 25.84 55.33
N GLN A 16 -22.65 27.11 55.06
CA GLN A 16 -23.02 28.07 56.08
C GLN A 16 -24.26 28.84 55.64
N SER A 17 -25.19 29.05 56.56
CA SER A 17 -26.42 29.80 56.31
C SER A 17 -26.82 30.61 57.52
N VAL A 18 -27.33 31.82 57.30
CA VAL A 18 -27.91 32.66 58.34
C VAL A 18 -29.42 32.38 58.39
N ILE A 19 -29.91 31.97 59.55
CA ILE A 19 -31.29 31.53 59.73
C ILE A 19 -32.14 32.69 60.28
N ARG A 20 -33.25 32.96 59.59
CA ARG A 20 -34.22 34.00 59.95
C ARG A 20 -35.62 33.39 60.06
N ASN A 21 -36.42 33.88 61.00
CA ASN A 21 -37.83 33.49 61.11
C ASN A 21 -38.69 34.22 60.06
N ALA A 22 -40.01 33.94 60.05
CA ALA A 22 -40.96 34.54 59.11
C ALA A 22 -41.10 36.08 59.23
N SER A 23 -40.73 36.66 60.38
CA SER A 23 -40.70 38.11 60.62
C SER A 23 -39.38 38.77 60.18
N GLY A 24 -38.39 37.98 59.75
CA GLY A 24 -37.06 38.44 59.35
C GLY A 24 -36.04 38.54 60.48
N ASP A 25 -36.43 38.23 61.72
CA ASP A 25 -35.54 38.23 62.89
C ASP A 25 -34.58 37.04 62.85
N LEU A 26 -33.37 37.23 63.36
CA LEU A 26 -32.38 36.17 63.46
C LEU A 26 -32.82 35.13 64.49
N ILE A 27 -32.63 33.86 64.14
CA ILE A 27 -32.76 32.75 65.08
C ILE A 27 -31.37 32.51 65.65
N THR A 28 -31.13 32.95 66.88
CA THR A 28 -29.80 32.94 67.53
C THR A 28 -29.77 31.93 68.68
N GLU A 29 -28.63 31.27 68.87
CA GLU A 29 -28.38 30.33 70.00
C GLU A 29 -29.43 29.22 70.17
N THR A 30 -30.16 28.87 69.11
CA THR A 30 -31.28 27.93 69.14
C THR A 30 -30.92 26.62 68.41
N PRO A 31 -31.23 25.44 68.97
CA PRO A 31 -31.15 24.17 68.26
C PRO A 31 -32.13 24.14 67.07
N ILE A 32 -31.62 23.80 65.89
CA ILE A 32 -32.38 23.71 64.65
C ILE A 32 -32.11 22.38 63.96
N SER A 33 -33.02 21.99 63.07
CA SER A 33 -32.88 20.82 62.20
C SER A 33 -32.85 21.28 60.76
N VAL A 34 -31.88 20.78 59.98
CA VAL A 34 -31.68 21.17 58.58
C VAL A 34 -31.68 19.92 57.71
N ARG A 35 -32.55 19.88 56.71
CA ARG A 35 -32.53 18.90 55.63
C ARG A 35 -31.87 19.50 54.40
N ILE A 36 -30.87 18.81 53.88
CA ILE A 36 -30.14 19.18 52.68
C ILE A 36 -30.50 18.18 51.59
N SER A 37 -30.88 18.69 50.42
CA SER A 37 -31.16 17.89 49.23
C SER A 37 -30.30 18.38 48.06
N ILE A 38 -29.69 17.44 47.33
CA ILE A 38 -29.03 17.71 46.06
C ILE A 38 -30.00 17.33 44.95
N VAL A 39 -30.44 18.30 44.15
CA VAL A 39 -31.36 18.09 43.02
C VAL A 39 -30.61 18.31 41.71
N LYS A 40 -30.95 17.52 40.68
CA LYS A 40 -30.24 17.52 39.38
C LYS A 40 -31.10 18.18 38.31
N ASN A 41 -30.48 19.04 37.49
CA ASN A 41 -30.99 19.74 36.30
C ASN A 41 -32.14 20.73 36.53
N ASP A 42 -33.03 20.46 37.47
CA ASP A 42 -34.19 21.28 37.82
C ASP A 42 -34.19 21.57 39.34
N PRO A 43 -34.22 22.85 39.78
CA PRO A 43 -34.29 23.21 41.21
C PRO A 43 -35.56 22.70 41.91
N ALA A 44 -36.64 22.40 41.18
CA ALA A 44 -37.85 21.78 41.69
C ALA A 44 -37.88 20.25 41.48
N GLY A 45 -36.81 19.67 40.93
CA GLY A 45 -36.71 18.27 40.58
C GLY A 45 -36.56 17.32 41.77
N ILE A 46 -36.51 16.02 41.46
CA ILE A 46 -36.30 14.97 42.46
C ILE A 46 -34.85 15.02 42.98
N ALA A 47 -34.69 14.91 44.29
CA ALA A 47 -33.38 14.88 44.92
C ALA A 47 -32.66 13.55 44.62
N VAL A 48 -31.41 13.65 44.15
CA VAL A 48 -30.51 12.50 43.96
C VAL A 48 -29.81 12.11 45.27
N TYR A 49 -29.75 13.04 46.23
CA TYR A 49 -29.20 12.83 47.56
C TYR A 49 -29.95 13.68 48.57
N VAL A 50 -30.26 13.12 49.74
CA VAL A 50 -30.90 13.82 50.86
C VAL A 50 -30.23 13.41 52.18
N GLU A 51 -29.94 14.38 53.03
CA GLU A 51 -29.44 14.16 54.40
C GLU A 51 -30.06 15.15 55.40
N THR A 52 -30.00 14.80 56.68
CA THR A 52 -30.45 15.66 57.78
C THR A 52 -29.33 15.94 58.78
N HIS A 53 -29.35 17.15 59.33
CA HIS A 53 -28.42 17.66 60.34
C HIS A 53 -29.19 18.25 61.52
N ALA A 54 -28.66 18.07 62.73
CA ALA A 54 -29.07 18.82 63.91
C ALA A 54 -27.89 19.73 64.32
N THR A 55 -28.13 21.04 64.43
CA THR A 55 -27.09 22.03 64.76
C THR A 55 -27.67 23.15 65.60
N THR A 56 -26.83 24.00 66.18
CA THR A 56 -27.25 25.18 66.94
C THR A 56 -26.71 26.43 66.25
N THR A 57 -27.58 27.42 66.02
CA THR A 57 -27.17 28.72 65.46
C THR A 57 -26.31 29.50 66.46
N ASN A 58 -25.35 30.31 66.00
CA ASN A 58 -24.58 31.19 66.91
C ASN A 58 -25.31 32.51 67.23
N GLU A 59 -24.64 33.42 67.95
CA GLU A 59 -25.14 34.77 68.29
C GLU A 59 -25.55 35.63 67.08
N ASN A 60 -25.02 35.32 65.89
CA ASN A 60 -25.32 36.01 64.63
C ASN A 60 -26.37 35.26 63.79
N GLY A 61 -26.98 34.20 64.35
CA GLY A 61 -27.94 33.34 63.67
C GLY A 61 -27.34 32.44 62.58
N LEU A 62 -26.01 32.25 62.60
CA LEU A 62 -25.29 31.43 61.63
C LEU A 62 -25.33 29.96 62.03
N ALA A 63 -25.76 29.11 61.10
CA ALA A 63 -25.61 27.66 61.14
C ALA A 63 -24.44 27.24 60.26
N SER A 64 -23.52 26.43 60.81
CA SER A 64 -22.40 25.83 60.06
C SER A 64 -22.58 24.31 60.00
N LEU A 65 -22.48 23.76 58.79
CA LEU A 65 -22.73 22.36 58.47
C LEU A 65 -21.64 21.84 57.53
N GLU A 66 -21.45 20.52 57.50
CA GLU A 66 -20.65 19.83 56.48
C GLU A 66 -21.59 18.92 55.69
N ILE A 67 -21.96 19.33 54.47
CA ILE A 67 -22.83 18.52 53.61
C ILE A 67 -22.07 17.24 53.22
N GLY A 68 -22.70 16.07 53.35
CA GLY A 68 -22.09 14.76 53.17
C GLY A 68 -21.66 14.09 54.49
N ALA A 69 -21.69 14.82 55.61
CA ALA A 69 -21.46 14.30 56.96
C ALA A 69 -22.75 14.16 57.78
N GLY A 70 -23.91 14.46 57.19
CA GLY A 70 -25.21 14.33 57.85
C GLY A 70 -25.70 12.90 57.96
N THR A 71 -26.91 12.72 58.50
CA THR A 71 -27.59 11.41 58.46
C THR A 71 -28.26 11.24 57.09
N PRO A 72 -27.83 10.31 56.22
CA PRO A 72 -28.41 10.14 54.90
C PRO A 72 -29.85 9.60 54.99
N VAL A 73 -30.74 10.16 54.17
CA VAL A 73 -32.14 9.73 54.02
C VAL A 73 -32.36 9.08 52.67
N THR A 74 -31.68 9.55 51.63
CA THR A 74 -31.77 9.02 50.26
C THR A 74 -30.44 9.17 49.55
N GLY A 75 -29.98 8.12 48.86
CA GLY A 75 -28.70 8.10 48.14
C GLY A 75 -27.48 8.14 49.07
N THR A 76 -26.29 8.20 48.46
CA THR A 76 -25.03 8.44 49.17
C THR A 76 -24.32 9.62 48.52
N PHE A 77 -23.62 10.43 49.33
CA PHE A 77 -22.92 11.62 48.81
C PHE A 77 -21.85 11.24 47.77
N SER A 78 -21.16 10.11 47.98
CA SER A 78 -20.17 9.55 47.05
C SER A 78 -20.76 8.99 45.75
N GLY A 79 -22.06 8.69 45.73
CA GLY A 79 -22.76 8.18 44.53
C GLY A 79 -23.22 9.27 43.57
N ILE A 80 -23.03 10.55 43.88
CA ILE A 80 -23.47 11.66 43.04
C ILE A 80 -22.53 11.81 41.83
N ASN A 81 -23.05 11.63 40.61
CA ASN A 81 -22.33 11.88 39.37
C ASN A 81 -22.23 13.39 39.05
N TRP A 82 -21.32 14.09 39.71
CA TRP A 82 -21.15 15.55 39.58
C TRP A 82 -20.90 16.06 38.15
N GLY A 83 -20.42 15.22 37.22
CA GLY A 83 -20.23 15.58 35.80
C GLY A 83 -21.49 15.45 34.94
N GLY A 84 -22.56 14.88 35.47
CA GLY A 84 -23.75 14.49 34.71
C GLY A 84 -24.79 15.59 34.48
N GLY A 85 -24.54 16.85 34.86
CA GLY A 85 -25.46 17.97 34.68
C GLY A 85 -25.28 19.09 35.72
N ASN A 86 -26.24 20.01 35.75
CA ASN A 86 -26.28 21.08 36.76
C ASN A 86 -26.88 20.55 38.06
N TYR A 87 -26.33 20.97 39.19
CA TYR A 87 -26.82 20.56 40.51
C TYR A 87 -27.26 21.77 41.33
N PHE A 88 -28.24 21.58 42.21
CA PHE A 88 -28.70 22.61 43.14
C PHE A 88 -28.73 22.04 44.55
N ILE A 89 -28.39 22.87 45.53
CA ILE A 89 -28.60 22.60 46.95
C ILE A 89 -29.95 23.19 47.32
N LYS A 90 -30.87 22.33 47.72
CA LYS A 90 -32.11 22.71 48.39
C LYS A 90 -31.92 22.52 49.89
N THR A 91 -32.18 23.57 50.66
CA THR A 91 -32.12 23.56 52.11
C THR A 91 -33.51 23.79 52.70
N GLU A 92 -33.83 23.01 53.72
CA GLU A 92 -35.11 23.04 54.41
C GLU A 92 -34.80 23.04 55.91
N THR A 93 -35.22 24.08 56.65
CA THR A 93 -34.87 24.27 58.06
C THR A 93 -36.12 24.31 58.94
N ASP A 94 -36.09 23.52 60.02
CA ASP A 94 -37.04 23.61 61.12
C ASP A 94 -36.39 24.44 62.24
N PRO A 95 -36.91 25.65 62.51
CA PRO A 95 -36.36 26.57 63.50
C PRO A 95 -36.53 26.09 64.95
N GLU A 96 -37.38 25.09 65.20
CA GLU A 96 -37.62 24.51 66.54
C GLU A 96 -36.88 23.17 66.73
N GLY A 97 -36.08 22.75 65.74
CA GLY A 97 -35.28 21.52 65.83
C GLY A 97 -36.03 20.23 65.53
N GLY A 98 -37.28 20.30 65.06
CA GLY A 98 -38.12 19.16 64.72
C GLY A 98 -37.99 18.68 63.27
N SER A 99 -39.13 18.29 62.69
CA SER A 99 -39.27 17.85 61.29
C SER A 99 -40.25 18.69 60.46
N ASN A 100 -40.74 19.80 61.03
CA ASN A 100 -41.64 20.77 60.40
C ASN A 100 -40.82 21.86 59.70
N TYR A 101 -40.16 21.48 58.61
CA TYR A 101 -39.31 22.40 57.84
C TYR A 101 -40.13 23.54 57.21
N SER A 102 -39.94 24.76 57.71
CA SER A 102 -40.71 25.95 57.31
C SER A 102 -39.90 26.97 56.51
N ILE A 103 -38.57 26.95 56.62
CA ILE A 103 -37.66 27.83 55.89
C ILE A 103 -37.06 27.03 54.73
N VAL A 104 -37.31 27.44 53.48
CA VAL A 104 -36.84 26.73 52.28
C VAL A 104 -36.01 27.65 51.40
N GLY A 105 -34.83 27.18 51.00
CA GLY A 105 -33.96 27.83 50.02
C GLY A 105 -33.51 26.86 48.94
N THR A 106 -33.25 27.35 47.73
CA THR A 106 -32.62 26.55 46.67
C THR A 106 -31.63 27.40 45.90
N SER A 107 -30.40 26.91 45.82
CA SER A 107 -29.29 27.61 45.16
C SER A 107 -28.55 26.66 44.23
N GLN A 108 -28.17 27.13 43.05
CA GLN A 108 -27.35 26.33 42.13
C GLN A 108 -25.94 26.15 42.68
N LEU A 109 -25.42 24.93 42.58
CA LEU A 109 -23.99 24.66 42.73
C LEU A 109 -23.29 25.12 41.45
N LEU A 110 -22.56 26.23 41.54
CA LEU A 110 -21.67 26.67 40.48
C LEU A 110 -20.32 25.98 40.64
N SER A 111 -19.81 25.39 39.57
CA SER A 111 -18.49 24.78 39.56
C SER A 111 -17.42 25.83 39.87
N VAL A 112 -16.54 25.54 40.83
CA VAL A 112 -15.31 26.30 41.00
C VAL A 112 -14.38 26.07 39.78
N PRO A 113 -13.55 27.04 39.37
CA PRO A 113 -12.67 26.90 38.20
C PRO A 113 -11.79 25.63 38.20
N TYR A 114 -11.38 25.17 39.38
CA TYR A 114 -10.59 23.94 39.55
C TYR A 114 -11.40 22.65 39.30
N ALA A 115 -12.71 22.65 39.60
CA ALA A 115 -13.60 21.50 39.35
C ALA A 115 -13.93 21.32 37.86
N LEU A 116 -13.97 22.42 37.09
CA LEU A 116 -14.05 22.36 35.62
C LEU A 116 -12.79 21.72 35.02
N TYR A 117 -11.61 21.98 35.60
CA TYR A 117 -10.35 21.42 35.13
C TYR A 117 -10.15 19.95 35.54
N SER A 118 -10.70 19.52 36.68
CA SER A 118 -10.65 18.12 37.13
C SER A 118 -11.74 17.23 36.50
N GLY A 119 -12.84 17.81 36.03
CA GLY A 119 -13.88 17.11 35.26
C GLY A 119 -13.55 16.91 33.78
N THR A 120 -12.45 17.53 33.31
CA THR A 120 -11.93 17.43 31.94
C THR A 120 -10.59 16.71 31.87
N SER A 121 -10.28 15.78 32.79
CA SER A 121 -9.26 14.78 32.47
C SER A 121 -9.84 13.82 31.43
N LEU A 122 -10.02 14.31 30.19
CA LEU A 122 -10.13 13.44 29.02
C LEU A 122 -9.01 12.42 29.15
N ASN A 123 -9.35 11.14 29.02
CA ASN A 123 -8.32 10.11 28.95
C ASN A 123 -7.41 10.49 27.78
N GLN A 124 -6.21 10.98 28.10
CA GLN A 124 -5.25 11.39 27.09
C GLN A 124 -4.71 10.18 26.34
N GLY A 125 -4.94 8.97 26.85
CA GLY A 125 -4.46 7.73 26.27
C GLY A 125 -2.96 7.53 26.43
N LYS A 126 -2.50 6.32 26.15
CA LYS A 126 -1.08 6.03 25.98
C LYS A 126 -0.65 6.41 24.57
N SER A 127 0.64 6.76 24.39
CA SER A 127 1.22 6.97 23.06
C SER A 127 1.09 5.73 22.18
N THR A 128 1.31 4.56 22.77
CA THR A 128 1.17 3.26 22.11
C THR A 128 0.36 2.31 22.98
N ILE A 129 -0.62 1.65 22.37
CA ILE A 129 -1.38 0.57 22.99
C ILE A 129 -0.78 -0.76 22.54
N TYR A 130 -0.48 -1.64 23.50
CA TYR A 130 0.02 -2.99 23.25
C TYR A 130 -1.00 -4.02 23.72
N ILE A 131 -1.44 -4.89 22.82
CA ILE A 131 -2.35 -6.01 23.08
C ILE A 131 -1.60 -7.30 22.73
N THR A 132 -1.26 -8.13 23.72
CA THR A 132 -0.42 -9.31 23.50
C THR A 132 -0.81 -10.48 24.41
N GLY A 133 -0.39 -11.69 24.05
CA GLY A 133 -0.51 -12.89 24.89
C GLY A 133 -1.92 -13.47 24.95
N ASP A 134 -2.27 -14.13 26.05
CA ASP A 134 -3.51 -14.90 26.19
C ASP A 134 -4.76 -14.04 26.45
N ILE A 135 -4.81 -12.82 25.91
CA ILE A 135 -5.89 -11.86 26.13
C ILE A 135 -7.18 -12.27 25.39
N THR A 136 -8.33 -12.17 26.07
CA THR A 136 -9.65 -12.38 25.45
C THR A 136 -10.18 -11.12 24.76
N ASP A 137 -11.25 -11.25 23.96
CA ASP A 137 -11.91 -10.12 23.31
C ASP A 137 -12.39 -9.07 24.32
N GLU A 138 -13.00 -9.50 25.43
CA GLU A 138 -13.47 -8.60 26.49
C GLU A 138 -12.32 -7.85 27.16
N GLU A 139 -11.23 -8.55 27.49
CA GLU A 139 -10.05 -7.95 28.12
C GLU A 139 -9.37 -6.94 27.18
N ALA A 140 -9.26 -7.28 25.89
CA ALA A 140 -8.71 -6.37 24.88
C ALA A 140 -9.59 -5.12 24.71
N ALA A 141 -10.92 -5.28 24.66
CA ALA A 141 -11.85 -4.17 24.56
C ALA A 141 -11.77 -3.24 25.78
N GLU A 142 -11.73 -3.80 27.00
CA GLU A 142 -11.54 -3.01 28.22
C GLU A 142 -10.20 -2.28 28.22
N GLN A 143 -9.13 -2.96 27.78
CA GLN A 143 -7.81 -2.37 27.69
C GLN A 143 -7.77 -1.20 26.70
N ILE A 144 -8.36 -1.37 25.51
CA ILE A 144 -8.44 -0.31 24.49
C ILE A 144 -9.26 0.87 25.04
N ALA A 145 -10.42 0.62 25.65
CA ALA A 145 -11.25 1.67 26.23
C ALA A 145 -10.53 2.48 27.33
N GLN A 146 -9.65 1.83 28.11
CA GLN A 146 -8.86 2.48 29.15
C GLN A 146 -7.59 3.17 28.65
N GLN A 147 -7.03 2.74 27.52
CA GLN A 147 -5.72 3.21 27.05
C GLN A 147 -5.78 4.10 25.81
N PHE A 148 -6.90 4.10 25.09
CA PHE A 148 -7.10 4.96 23.93
C PHE A 148 -7.47 6.39 24.35
N GLY A 149 -6.88 7.36 23.66
CA GLY A 149 -7.13 8.78 23.90
C GLY A 149 -6.46 9.67 22.86
N THR A 150 -6.47 10.98 23.10
CA THR A 150 -5.99 11.99 22.13
C THR A 150 -4.49 11.91 21.81
N ASN A 151 -3.69 11.28 22.68
CA ASN A 151 -2.26 11.09 22.49
C ASN A 151 -1.92 9.70 21.93
N THR A 152 -2.92 8.86 21.62
CA THR A 152 -2.66 7.55 21.01
C THR A 152 -2.20 7.74 19.57
N GLU A 153 -0.92 7.47 19.36
CA GLU A 153 -0.23 7.58 18.09
C GLU A 153 -0.10 6.22 17.41
N SER A 154 0.01 5.13 18.17
CA SER A 154 0.26 3.81 17.60
C SER A 154 -0.53 2.70 18.32
N ILE A 155 -0.85 1.65 17.58
CA ILE A 155 -1.50 0.44 18.11
C ILE A 155 -0.72 -0.79 17.65
N THR A 156 -0.40 -1.67 18.59
CA THR A 156 0.32 -2.93 18.35
C THR A 156 -0.46 -4.09 18.97
N ILE A 157 -0.91 -5.01 18.12
CA ILE A 157 -1.61 -6.24 18.51
C ILE A 157 -0.74 -7.40 18.03
N GLU A 158 -0.09 -8.09 18.96
CA GLU A 158 1.00 -9.01 18.65
C GLU A 158 0.86 -10.31 19.43
N ALA A 159 1.03 -11.45 18.77
CA ALA A 159 1.18 -12.76 19.41
C ALA A 159 0.05 -13.07 20.42
N THR A 160 -1.19 -12.68 20.10
CA THR A 160 -2.33 -13.04 20.93
C THR A 160 -2.78 -14.48 20.67
N THR A 161 -3.23 -15.17 21.70
CA THR A 161 -3.61 -16.59 21.59
C THR A 161 -5.10 -16.85 21.74
N GLN A 162 -5.87 -15.91 22.31
CA GLN A 162 -7.32 -16.06 22.53
C GLN A 162 -8.16 -14.97 21.85
N LEU A 163 -7.55 -13.87 21.39
CA LEU A 163 -8.24 -12.77 20.74
C LEU A 163 -8.79 -13.24 19.38
N THR A 164 -10.10 -13.13 19.19
CA THR A 164 -10.81 -13.49 17.96
C THR A 164 -11.29 -12.28 17.18
N THR A 165 -11.62 -11.19 17.87
CA THR A 165 -12.07 -9.94 17.23
C THR A 165 -11.47 -8.73 17.93
N VAL A 166 -11.26 -7.64 17.19
CA VAL A 166 -10.89 -6.36 17.79
C VAL A 166 -11.61 -5.21 17.08
N ASP A 167 -12.25 -4.35 17.86
CA ASP A 167 -12.88 -3.12 17.40
C ASP A 167 -11.91 -1.95 17.62
N LEU A 168 -11.41 -1.38 16.52
CA LEU A 168 -10.57 -0.18 16.51
C LEU A 168 -11.27 0.99 15.80
N SER A 169 -12.61 0.97 15.71
CA SER A 169 -13.41 2.01 15.06
C SER A 169 -13.26 3.40 15.72
N MET A 170 -12.70 3.50 16.93
CA MET A 170 -12.34 4.79 17.53
C MET A 170 -11.08 5.43 16.92
N ALA A 171 -10.21 4.63 16.29
CA ALA A 171 -8.97 5.11 15.69
C ALA A 171 -9.26 5.81 14.35
N THR A 172 -8.99 7.11 14.28
CA THR A 172 -9.18 7.90 13.04
C THR A 172 -7.87 8.18 12.32
N LYS A 173 -6.77 8.32 13.05
CA LYS A 173 -5.42 8.56 12.53
C LYS A 173 -4.39 7.89 13.45
N LEU A 174 -3.38 7.28 12.86
CA LEU A 174 -2.24 6.70 13.59
C LEU A 174 -0.92 7.10 12.90
N LEU A 175 0.16 7.09 13.67
CA LEU A 175 1.51 7.02 13.13
C LEU A 175 1.79 5.60 12.67
N ASP A 176 1.62 4.59 13.54
CA ASP A 176 1.96 3.20 13.26
C ASP A 176 0.83 2.24 13.66
N LEU A 177 0.58 1.22 12.84
CA LEU A 177 -0.38 0.14 13.12
C LEU A 177 0.29 -1.21 12.87
N THR A 178 0.39 -2.03 13.91
CA THR A 178 0.92 -3.40 13.80
C THR A 178 -0.10 -4.40 14.31
N ILE A 179 -0.44 -5.40 13.50
CA ILE A 179 -1.31 -6.52 13.86
C ILE A 179 -0.61 -7.81 13.39
N SER A 180 0.10 -8.49 14.27
CA SER A 180 1.00 -9.58 13.89
C SER A 180 0.83 -10.85 14.71
N ASP A 181 0.92 -12.00 14.04
CA ASP A 181 1.07 -13.33 14.65
C ASP A 181 -0.04 -13.70 15.66
N ASN A 182 -1.26 -13.19 15.45
CA ASN A 182 -2.42 -13.49 16.29
C ASN A 182 -3.08 -14.80 15.84
N THR A 183 -3.10 -15.81 16.71
CA THR A 183 -3.40 -17.19 16.29
C THR A 183 -4.88 -17.45 16.05
N GLN A 184 -5.77 -16.69 16.69
CA GLN A 184 -7.22 -16.84 16.61
C GLN A 184 -7.96 -15.62 16.04
N LEU A 185 -7.26 -14.54 15.69
CA LEU A 185 -7.88 -13.29 15.24
C LEU A 185 -8.55 -13.49 13.87
N VAL A 186 -9.88 -13.29 13.81
CA VAL A 186 -10.74 -13.51 12.63
C VAL A 186 -11.10 -12.20 11.93
N SER A 187 -11.26 -11.10 12.66
CA SER A 187 -11.68 -9.81 12.10
C SER A 187 -11.14 -8.62 12.88
N VAL A 188 -10.84 -7.54 12.15
CA VAL A 188 -10.41 -6.24 12.70
C VAL A 188 -11.27 -5.14 12.09
N ASP A 189 -11.93 -4.33 12.92
CA ASP A 189 -12.66 -3.15 12.47
C ASP A 189 -11.76 -1.90 12.51
N LEU A 190 -11.44 -1.34 11.34
CA LEU A 190 -10.73 -0.07 11.16
C LEU A 190 -11.55 0.91 10.29
N SER A 191 -12.89 0.76 10.30
CA SER A 191 -13.82 1.46 9.41
C SER A 191 -13.72 2.98 9.43
N ASN A 192 -13.27 3.58 10.53
CA ASN A 192 -13.08 5.03 10.68
C ASN A 192 -11.61 5.50 10.52
N LEU A 193 -10.67 4.58 10.28
CA LEU A 193 -9.25 4.90 10.13
C LEU A 193 -9.04 5.61 8.79
N THR A 194 -8.77 6.91 8.85
CA THR A 194 -8.59 7.78 7.66
C THR A 194 -7.16 7.89 7.19
N ALA A 195 -6.18 7.74 8.10
CA ALA A 195 -4.77 7.86 7.77
C ALA A 195 -3.86 7.05 8.71
N VAL A 196 -2.82 6.44 8.13
CA VAL A 196 -1.63 6.01 8.86
C VAL A 196 -0.43 6.74 8.27
N PHE A 197 0.39 7.39 9.10
CA PHE A 197 1.45 8.28 8.59
C PHE A 197 2.79 7.59 8.36
N ARG A 198 3.12 6.57 9.16
CA ARG A 198 4.41 5.87 9.13
C ARG A 198 4.24 4.46 8.61
N ASP A 199 4.03 3.44 9.43
CA ASP A 199 4.05 2.05 8.96
C ASP A 199 2.74 1.32 9.35
N THR A 200 2.20 0.52 8.43
CA THR A 200 1.08 -0.40 8.68
C THR A 200 1.56 -1.81 8.36
N HIS A 201 1.59 -2.70 9.34
CA HIS A 201 2.01 -4.09 9.19
C HIS A 201 0.91 -5.02 9.72
N ILE A 202 0.33 -5.81 8.85
CA ILE A 202 -0.67 -6.82 9.20
C ILE A 202 -0.18 -8.16 8.66
N HIS A 203 0.38 -9.01 9.52
CA HIS A 203 0.94 -10.28 9.07
C HIS A 203 0.83 -11.46 10.03
N GLY A 204 0.84 -12.68 9.50
CA GLY A 204 0.82 -13.89 10.32
C GLY A 204 -0.48 -14.14 11.08
N ASN A 205 -1.56 -13.43 10.76
CA ASN A 205 -2.88 -13.64 11.37
C ASN A 205 -3.64 -14.70 10.58
N ASN A 206 -3.30 -15.97 10.79
CA ASN A 206 -3.73 -17.05 9.91
C ASN A 206 -5.26 -17.29 9.86
N GLN A 207 -6.02 -16.83 10.85
CA GLN A 207 -7.49 -16.93 10.88
C GLN A 207 -8.19 -15.66 10.40
N LEU A 208 -7.45 -14.59 10.08
CA LEU A 208 -8.01 -13.29 9.71
C LEU A 208 -8.69 -13.40 8.35
N THR A 209 -10.00 -13.18 8.30
CA THR A 209 -10.81 -13.31 7.08
C THR A 209 -11.20 -11.96 6.47
N SER A 210 -11.21 -10.89 7.28
CA SER A 210 -11.62 -9.56 6.86
C SER A 210 -10.91 -8.45 7.65
N ILE A 211 -10.57 -7.37 6.95
CA ILE A 211 -10.06 -6.11 7.51
C ILE A 211 -10.83 -4.97 6.84
N ASP A 212 -11.41 -4.05 7.62
CA ASP A 212 -12.15 -2.92 7.07
C ASP A 212 -11.29 -1.66 6.93
N PHE A 213 -10.84 -1.35 5.71
CA PHE A 213 -10.13 -0.11 5.37
C PHE A 213 -11.01 0.89 4.58
N SER A 214 -12.34 0.85 4.76
CA SER A 214 -13.30 1.64 3.99
C SER A 214 -13.03 3.15 3.99
N SER A 215 -12.51 3.71 5.09
CA SER A 215 -12.18 5.14 5.19
C SER A 215 -10.72 5.49 4.96
N LEU A 216 -9.82 4.52 4.73
CA LEU A 216 -8.38 4.78 4.66
C LEU A 216 -8.03 5.55 3.38
N ALA A 217 -7.89 6.87 3.50
CA ALA A 217 -7.68 7.78 2.38
C ALA A 217 -6.20 8.06 2.09
N GLN A 218 -5.37 7.92 3.13
CA GLN A 218 -3.94 8.14 3.07
C GLN A 218 -3.21 7.00 3.77
N ALA A 219 -2.44 6.24 3.00
CA ALA A 219 -1.66 5.14 3.56
C ALA A 219 -0.31 5.62 4.11
N SER A 220 0.25 4.72 4.92
CA SER A 220 1.59 4.76 5.49
C SER A 220 2.68 4.94 4.44
N ARG A 221 3.89 5.24 4.91
CA ARG A 221 5.13 5.00 4.17
C ARG A 221 5.17 3.52 3.74
N ASP A 222 5.12 2.60 4.69
CA ASP A 222 5.12 1.16 4.42
C ASP A 222 3.74 0.56 4.74
N LEU A 223 3.12 -0.14 3.79
CA LEU A 223 1.82 -0.80 3.94
C LEU A 223 2.00 -2.27 3.60
N HIS A 224 2.13 -3.11 4.62
CA HIS A 224 2.24 -4.55 4.46
C HIS A 224 0.98 -5.24 4.96
N VAL A 225 0.38 -6.03 4.09
CA VAL A 225 -0.67 -6.99 4.43
C VAL A 225 -0.24 -8.33 3.83
N ASP A 226 0.47 -9.11 4.63
CA ASP A 226 1.11 -10.32 4.16
C ASP A 226 0.91 -11.52 5.09
N THR A 227 0.96 -12.74 4.56
CA THR A 227 0.89 -13.96 5.41
C THR A 227 -0.41 -14.03 6.25
N ASN A 228 -1.53 -13.47 5.76
CA ASN A 228 -2.85 -13.65 6.37
C ASN A 228 -3.63 -14.67 5.53
N ILE A 229 -3.29 -15.94 5.71
CA ILE A 229 -3.63 -17.01 4.76
C ILE A 229 -5.13 -17.24 4.54
N SER A 230 -5.99 -16.80 5.47
CA SER A 230 -7.46 -16.90 5.38
C SER A 230 -8.15 -15.61 4.88
N LEU A 231 -7.39 -14.54 4.60
CA LEU A 231 -7.94 -13.27 4.15
C LEU A 231 -8.51 -13.43 2.74
N THR A 232 -9.81 -13.18 2.56
CA THR A 232 -10.52 -13.51 1.31
C THR A 232 -10.59 -12.36 0.30
N SER A 233 -10.52 -11.13 0.79
CA SER A 233 -10.54 -9.90 -0.02
C SER A 233 -9.86 -8.77 0.73
N LEU A 234 -9.27 -7.83 -0.01
CA LEU A 234 -8.70 -6.61 0.55
C LEU A 234 -9.04 -5.41 -0.34
N ALA A 235 -9.63 -4.37 0.25
CA ALA A 235 -10.08 -3.20 -0.48
C ALA A 235 -9.67 -1.89 0.20
N PHE A 236 -9.23 -0.93 -0.61
CA PHE A 236 -8.85 0.41 -0.19
C PHE A 236 -9.64 1.47 -0.98
N PRO A 237 -10.97 1.57 -0.77
CA PRO A 237 -11.85 2.35 -1.64
C PRO A 237 -11.59 3.86 -1.58
N ALA A 238 -11.09 4.38 -0.45
CA ALA A 238 -10.79 5.80 -0.27
C ALA A 238 -9.33 6.15 -0.57
N LEU A 239 -8.44 5.17 -0.77
CA LEU A 239 -7.00 5.39 -0.80
C LEU A 239 -6.57 6.07 -2.09
N THR A 240 -6.26 7.36 -1.99
CA THR A 240 -5.83 8.18 -3.13
C THR A 240 -4.32 8.32 -3.21
N LYS A 241 -3.62 8.13 -2.09
CA LYS A 241 -2.19 8.41 -1.95
C LYS A 241 -1.52 7.48 -0.95
N ILE A 242 -0.36 6.97 -1.35
CA ILE A 242 0.64 6.36 -0.46
C ILE A 242 1.71 7.40 -0.16
N ASN A 243 2.16 7.50 1.09
CA ASN A 243 3.10 8.53 1.49
C ASN A 243 4.56 8.10 1.27
N GLY A 244 5.43 9.08 1.04
CA GLY A 244 6.87 8.83 0.96
C GLY A 244 7.30 8.04 -0.27
N ARG A 245 8.42 7.32 -0.13
CA ARG A 245 8.94 6.36 -1.13
C ARG A 245 8.85 4.92 -0.61
N GLY A 246 7.94 4.68 0.34
CA GLY A 246 7.91 3.42 1.06
C GLY A 246 7.31 2.28 0.24
N TYR A 247 7.14 1.15 0.91
CA TYR A 247 6.88 -0.13 0.29
C TYR A 247 5.44 -0.58 0.56
N VAL A 248 4.68 -0.85 -0.51
CA VAL A 248 3.43 -1.59 -0.40
C VAL A 248 3.72 -3.06 -0.70
N LEU A 249 3.42 -3.93 0.26
CA LEU A 249 3.59 -5.37 0.15
C LEU A 249 2.26 -6.06 0.44
N ILE A 250 1.66 -6.66 -0.58
CA ILE A 250 0.48 -7.50 -0.43
C ILE A 250 0.87 -8.91 -0.86
N SER A 251 1.32 -9.75 0.08
CA SER A 251 1.86 -11.06 -0.29
C SER A 251 1.40 -12.24 0.55
N THR A 252 1.38 -13.44 -0.03
CA THR A 252 1.16 -14.68 0.74
C THR A 252 -0.21 -14.72 1.45
N ASN A 253 -1.24 -14.04 0.90
CA ASN A 253 -2.62 -14.13 1.37
C ASN A 253 -3.35 -15.18 0.54
N TYR A 254 -3.10 -16.47 0.80
CA TYR A 254 -3.47 -17.58 -0.08
C TYR A 254 -4.96 -17.76 -0.36
N ALA A 255 -5.87 -17.26 0.50
CA ALA A 255 -7.32 -17.29 0.26
C ALA A 255 -7.85 -16.05 -0.47
N MET A 256 -7.01 -15.05 -0.75
CA MET A 256 -7.46 -13.76 -1.28
C MET A 256 -7.85 -13.89 -2.75
N THR A 257 -9.11 -13.60 -3.06
CA THR A 257 -9.68 -13.69 -4.41
C THR A 257 -9.73 -12.34 -5.13
N SER A 258 -9.74 -11.24 -4.38
CA SER A 258 -9.85 -9.89 -4.91
C SER A 258 -9.02 -8.87 -4.12
N LEU A 259 -8.40 -7.94 -4.86
CA LEU A 259 -7.65 -6.81 -4.34
C LEU A 259 -8.08 -5.53 -5.08
N SER A 260 -8.37 -4.44 -4.37
CA SER A 260 -8.92 -3.23 -5.01
C SER A 260 -8.36 -1.92 -4.47
N PHE A 261 -7.93 -1.06 -5.40
CA PHE A 261 -7.43 0.31 -5.20
C PHE A 261 -8.12 1.30 -6.17
N PRO A 262 -9.46 1.45 -6.10
CA PRO A 262 -10.22 2.13 -7.15
C PRO A 262 -9.99 3.64 -7.18
N ALA A 263 -9.51 4.24 -6.08
CA ALA A 263 -9.23 5.67 -5.96
C ALA A 263 -7.74 6.04 -6.11
N LEU A 264 -6.85 5.04 -6.23
CA LEU A 264 -5.41 5.27 -6.26
C LEU A 264 -4.99 5.82 -7.61
N THR A 265 -4.58 7.10 -7.67
CA THR A 265 -4.17 7.74 -8.93
C THR A 265 -2.68 7.61 -9.21
N LYS A 266 -1.88 7.40 -8.16
CA LYS A 266 -0.42 7.32 -8.25
C LYS A 266 0.14 6.33 -7.24
N SER A 267 0.94 5.38 -7.72
CA SER A 267 1.80 4.59 -6.83
C SER A 267 3.09 5.36 -6.52
N THR A 268 3.59 5.22 -5.30
CA THR A 268 4.87 5.80 -4.86
C THR A 268 5.74 4.69 -4.32
N GLY A 269 7.06 4.78 -4.53
CA GLY A 269 7.97 3.73 -4.06
C GLY A 269 7.74 2.42 -4.79
N MET A 270 7.90 1.30 -4.07
CA MET A 270 7.72 -0.05 -4.59
C MET A 270 6.33 -0.58 -4.23
N PHE A 271 5.64 -1.17 -5.19
CA PHE A 271 4.32 -1.76 -5.01
C PHE A 271 4.38 -3.23 -5.44
N ASN A 272 4.40 -4.13 -4.47
CA ASN A 272 4.57 -5.56 -4.68
C ASN A 272 3.28 -6.30 -4.32
N ILE A 273 2.79 -7.09 -5.27
CA ILE A 273 1.66 -8.00 -5.08
C ILE A 273 2.14 -9.39 -5.47
N SER A 274 2.36 -10.27 -4.49
CA SER A 274 2.99 -11.56 -4.77
C SER A 274 2.48 -12.76 -3.98
N GLY A 275 2.53 -13.95 -4.57
CA GLY A 275 2.20 -15.19 -3.86
C GLY A 275 0.74 -15.25 -3.37
N ASN A 276 -0.18 -14.44 -3.90
CA ASN A 276 -1.61 -14.53 -3.60
C ASN A 276 -2.23 -15.49 -4.60
N THR A 277 -2.03 -16.79 -4.37
CA THR A 277 -2.18 -17.85 -5.39
C THR A 277 -3.57 -17.96 -5.99
N VAL A 278 -4.65 -17.56 -5.30
CA VAL A 278 -6.03 -17.59 -5.82
C VAL A 278 -6.58 -16.21 -6.22
N LEU A 279 -5.73 -15.17 -6.24
CA LEU A 279 -6.12 -13.80 -6.56
C LEU A 279 -6.58 -13.70 -8.01
N GLY A 280 -7.89 -13.56 -8.21
CA GLY A 280 -8.49 -13.54 -9.55
C GLY A 280 -8.53 -12.14 -10.18
N THR A 281 -8.66 -11.10 -9.36
CA THR A 281 -8.83 -9.73 -9.84
C THR A 281 -8.04 -8.72 -9.02
N ILE A 282 -7.41 -7.78 -9.71
CA ILE A 282 -6.81 -6.57 -9.14
C ILE A 282 -7.43 -5.36 -9.81
N ASP A 283 -7.95 -4.41 -9.03
CA ASP A 283 -8.53 -3.17 -9.53
C ASP A 283 -7.60 -1.98 -9.29
N PHE A 284 -7.06 -1.45 -10.39
CA PHE A 284 -6.29 -0.20 -10.49
C PHE A 284 -6.96 0.81 -11.44
N SER A 285 -8.30 0.84 -11.47
CA SER A 285 -9.08 1.60 -12.46
C SER A 285 -8.75 3.09 -12.57
N SER A 286 -8.24 3.72 -11.50
CA SER A 286 -7.85 5.13 -11.49
C SER A 286 -6.34 5.38 -11.58
N LEU A 287 -5.50 4.34 -11.68
CA LEU A 287 -4.05 4.49 -11.62
C LEU A 287 -3.51 5.14 -12.90
N VAL A 288 -2.99 6.36 -12.79
CA VAL A 288 -2.46 7.14 -13.92
C VAL A 288 -0.94 7.09 -14.00
N GLU A 289 -0.27 7.07 -12.84
CA GLU A 289 1.19 7.04 -12.75
C GLU A 289 1.64 5.90 -11.83
N SER A 290 2.64 5.13 -12.27
CA SER A 290 3.31 4.13 -11.43
C SER A 290 4.81 4.35 -11.38
N VAL A 291 5.39 4.32 -10.18
CA VAL A 291 6.86 4.35 -10.00
C VAL A 291 7.41 2.94 -10.20
N TYR A 292 7.18 2.03 -9.27
CA TYR A 292 7.63 0.65 -9.39
C TYR A 292 6.50 -0.27 -8.97
N MET A 293 6.01 -1.08 -9.90
CA MET A 293 4.97 -2.07 -9.64
C MET A 293 5.45 -3.44 -10.07
N ASP A 294 5.35 -4.40 -9.16
CA ASP A 294 5.75 -5.79 -9.35
C ASP A 294 4.61 -6.70 -8.94
N ILE A 295 4.12 -7.47 -9.90
CA ILE A 295 3.00 -8.40 -9.73
C ILE A 295 3.50 -9.77 -10.17
N PHE A 296 3.73 -10.68 -9.21
CA PHE A 296 4.24 -12.00 -9.55
C PHE A 296 3.70 -13.13 -8.69
N GLU A 297 3.71 -14.36 -9.20
CA GLU A 297 3.25 -15.55 -8.45
C GLU A 297 1.79 -15.43 -7.96
N ASN A 298 0.93 -14.72 -8.70
CA ASN A 298 -0.51 -14.69 -8.45
C ASN A 298 -1.22 -15.61 -9.46
N GLU A 299 -1.15 -16.93 -9.23
CA GLU A 299 -1.61 -17.94 -10.19
C GLU A 299 -3.09 -17.81 -10.57
N GLY A 300 -3.96 -17.31 -9.69
CA GLY A 300 -5.39 -17.10 -9.97
C GLY A 300 -5.68 -15.97 -10.97
N LEU A 301 -4.70 -15.12 -11.26
CA LEU A 301 -4.89 -13.89 -12.02
C LEU A 301 -5.01 -14.19 -13.51
N THR A 302 -6.15 -13.83 -14.11
CA THR A 302 -6.44 -14.13 -15.53
C THR A 302 -6.38 -12.89 -16.42
N THR A 303 -6.64 -11.71 -15.87
CA THR A 303 -6.60 -10.44 -16.61
C THR A 303 -6.06 -9.31 -15.75
N LEU A 304 -5.39 -8.34 -16.36
CA LEU A 304 -5.00 -7.08 -15.74
C LEU A 304 -5.44 -5.89 -16.59
N ASN A 305 -6.03 -4.90 -15.94
CA ASN A 305 -6.50 -3.68 -16.60
C ASN A 305 -5.82 -2.44 -16.00
N PHE A 306 -4.95 -1.85 -16.80
CA PHE A 306 -4.23 -0.61 -16.54
C PHE A 306 -4.56 0.44 -17.62
N ASN A 307 -5.80 0.48 -18.13
CA ASN A 307 -6.16 1.41 -19.21
C ASN A 307 -6.07 2.89 -18.81
N ALA A 308 -6.06 3.22 -17.51
CA ALA A 308 -5.83 4.58 -17.04
C ALA A 308 -4.33 4.94 -16.94
N LEU A 309 -3.44 3.94 -16.92
CA LEU A 309 -2.00 4.13 -16.71
C LEU A 309 -1.37 4.79 -17.93
N GLN A 310 -0.87 6.01 -17.74
CA GLN A 310 -0.24 6.81 -18.78
C GLN A 310 1.28 6.71 -18.72
N HIS A 311 1.82 6.73 -17.49
CA HIS A 311 3.27 6.75 -17.25
C HIS A 311 3.64 5.67 -16.23
N GLY A 312 4.52 4.76 -16.60
CA GLY A 312 5.16 3.83 -15.67
C GLY A 312 6.67 4.08 -15.65
N GLN A 313 7.34 4.07 -14.50
CA GLN A 313 8.80 3.88 -14.54
C GLN A 313 9.05 2.38 -14.72
N THR A 314 8.79 1.55 -13.72
CA THR A 314 8.92 0.09 -13.80
C THR A 314 7.57 -0.59 -13.59
N LEU A 315 7.17 -1.44 -14.54
CA LEU A 315 6.00 -2.31 -14.43
C LEU A 315 6.41 -3.74 -14.79
N GLN A 316 6.47 -4.60 -13.78
CA GLN A 316 6.85 -6.01 -13.89
C GLN A 316 5.65 -6.90 -13.57
N ILE A 317 5.31 -7.78 -14.50
CA ILE A 317 4.19 -8.71 -14.39
C ILE A 317 4.69 -10.10 -14.80
N THR A 318 5.24 -10.85 -13.85
CA THR A 318 5.97 -12.09 -14.15
C THR A 318 5.41 -13.27 -13.37
N ASN A 319 5.62 -14.50 -13.83
CA ASN A 319 5.19 -15.71 -13.09
C ASN A 319 3.69 -15.72 -12.71
N ASN A 320 2.83 -15.08 -13.51
CA ASN A 320 1.37 -15.17 -13.39
C ASN A 320 0.86 -16.06 -14.52
N ASN A 321 1.10 -17.37 -14.42
CA ASN A 321 1.03 -18.27 -15.58
C ASN A 321 -0.37 -18.41 -16.21
N ASN A 322 -1.44 -18.05 -15.47
CA ASN A 322 -2.82 -18.03 -15.99
C ASN A 322 -3.24 -16.67 -16.58
N LEU A 323 -2.38 -15.65 -16.53
CA LEU A 323 -2.67 -14.32 -17.05
C LEU A 323 -2.79 -14.35 -18.57
N ALA A 324 -4.01 -14.23 -19.07
CA ALA A 324 -4.32 -14.32 -20.49
C ALA A 324 -4.30 -12.97 -21.21
N ALA A 325 -4.60 -11.88 -20.50
CA ALA A 325 -4.74 -10.56 -21.12
C ALA A 325 -4.24 -9.42 -20.22
N ILE A 326 -3.56 -8.45 -20.85
CA ILE A 326 -3.17 -7.19 -20.21
C ILE A 326 -3.62 -6.01 -21.08
N ALA A 327 -4.38 -5.09 -20.48
CA ALA A 327 -4.84 -3.87 -21.13
C ALA A 327 -4.07 -2.65 -20.59
N LEU A 328 -3.34 -1.96 -21.47
CA LEU A 328 -2.46 -0.83 -21.19
C LEU A 328 -2.73 0.30 -22.22
N GLY A 329 -4.02 0.58 -22.47
CA GLY A 329 -4.48 1.39 -23.60
C GLY A 329 -4.01 2.84 -23.62
N ALA A 330 -3.64 3.41 -22.46
CA ALA A 330 -3.16 4.78 -22.33
C ALA A 330 -1.64 4.90 -22.13
N LEU A 331 -0.91 3.78 -22.03
CA LEU A 331 0.50 3.79 -21.67
C LEU A 331 1.34 4.38 -22.80
N THR A 332 2.09 5.44 -22.51
CA THR A 332 2.94 6.11 -23.51
C THR A 332 4.43 5.79 -23.34
N GLU A 333 4.87 5.51 -22.11
CA GLU A 333 6.26 5.20 -21.78
C GLU A 333 6.35 4.35 -20.50
N ALA A 334 7.21 3.33 -20.51
CA ALA A 334 7.60 2.53 -19.34
C ALA A 334 8.82 1.62 -19.59
N TYR A 335 9.42 1.13 -18.50
CA TYR A 335 10.13 -0.16 -18.46
C TYR A 335 9.11 -1.25 -18.12
N PHE A 336 8.54 -1.85 -19.16
CA PHE A 336 7.52 -2.86 -19.06
C PHE A 336 8.12 -4.25 -19.28
N THR A 337 7.91 -5.15 -18.31
CA THR A 337 8.27 -6.56 -18.42
C THR A 337 7.06 -7.42 -18.13
N VAL A 338 6.76 -8.34 -19.02
CA VAL A 338 5.73 -9.36 -18.80
C VAL A 338 6.23 -10.75 -19.15
N SER A 339 5.94 -11.72 -18.29
CA SER A 339 6.15 -13.14 -18.56
C SER A 339 4.97 -13.97 -18.08
N SER A 340 4.30 -14.65 -19.01
CA SER A 340 3.22 -15.59 -18.71
C SER A 340 2.97 -16.59 -19.83
N ASP A 341 2.79 -17.85 -19.45
CA ASP A 341 2.55 -18.98 -20.36
C ASP A 341 1.22 -18.86 -21.12
N ASN A 342 0.16 -18.34 -20.49
CA ASN A 342 -1.17 -18.21 -21.09
C ASN A 342 -1.44 -16.86 -21.74
N LEU A 343 -0.46 -15.96 -21.77
CA LEU A 343 -0.63 -14.63 -22.33
C LEU A 343 -0.96 -14.74 -23.82
N SER A 344 -2.16 -14.29 -24.19
CA SER A 344 -2.71 -14.37 -25.56
C SER A 344 -3.08 -13.01 -26.12
N SER A 345 -3.14 -11.97 -25.27
CA SER A 345 -3.34 -10.59 -25.72
C SER A 345 -2.62 -9.57 -24.83
N ILE A 346 -2.00 -8.59 -25.46
CA ILE A 346 -1.47 -7.38 -24.82
C ILE A 346 -1.88 -6.20 -25.69
N ASN A 347 -2.45 -5.16 -25.08
CA ASN A 347 -2.88 -3.96 -25.79
C ASN A 347 -2.12 -2.71 -25.29
N MET A 348 -1.18 -2.20 -26.08
CA MET A 348 -0.33 -1.02 -25.77
C MET A 348 -0.18 -0.07 -26.98
N PRO A 349 -1.28 0.49 -27.52
CA PRO A 349 -1.27 1.16 -28.82
C PRO A 349 -0.58 2.53 -28.80
N LEU A 350 -0.39 3.13 -27.62
CA LEU A 350 0.21 4.46 -27.45
C LEU A 350 1.67 4.43 -26.97
N MET A 351 2.23 3.23 -26.75
CA MET A 351 3.58 3.06 -26.22
C MET A 351 4.61 3.55 -27.24
N ALA A 352 5.23 4.70 -26.99
CA ALA A 352 6.08 5.41 -27.94
C ALA A 352 7.58 5.22 -27.67
N SER A 353 7.96 5.03 -26.40
CA SER A 353 9.34 4.82 -25.96
C SER A 353 9.44 4.01 -24.67
N GLY A 354 10.67 3.60 -24.31
CA GLY A 354 10.96 2.91 -23.05
C GLY A 354 11.63 1.56 -23.27
N SER A 355 11.37 0.59 -22.41
CA SER A 355 11.79 -0.80 -22.58
C SER A 355 10.57 -1.69 -22.57
N VAL A 356 10.45 -2.58 -23.56
CA VAL A 356 9.38 -3.56 -23.64
C VAL A 356 10.01 -4.95 -23.69
N ASP A 357 9.78 -5.73 -22.64
CA ASP A 357 10.23 -7.12 -22.53
C ASP A 357 9.00 -8.03 -22.38
N ILE A 358 8.72 -8.79 -23.44
CA ILE A 358 7.53 -9.64 -23.52
C ILE A 358 7.97 -11.08 -23.72
N THR A 359 7.61 -11.92 -22.77
CA THR A 359 7.69 -13.38 -22.87
C THR A 359 6.27 -13.96 -22.78
N GLY A 360 5.69 -14.38 -23.91
CA GLY A 360 4.30 -14.83 -23.96
C GLY A 360 4.11 -16.17 -24.65
N GLY A 361 3.55 -17.16 -23.94
CA GLY A 361 3.41 -18.52 -24.47
C GLY A 361 2.34 -18.67 -25.55
N GLN A 362 1.28 -17.84 -25.56
CA GLN A 362 0.16 -17.94 -26.49
C GLN A 362 -0.02 -16.71 -27.40
N LEU A 363 0.89 -15.72 -27.33
CA LEU A 363 0.84 -14.55 -28.21
C LEU A 363 1.17 -14.95 -29.64
N THR A 364 0.34 -14.55 -30.60
CA THR A 364 0.59 -14.80 -32.03
C THR A 364 1.15 -13.59 -32.77
N GLU A 365 0.92 -12.40 -32.23
CA GLU A 365 1.31 -11.10 -32.78
C GLU A 365 1.68 -10.15 -31.65
N ILE A 366 2.64 -9.27 -31.92
CA ILE A 366 2.93 -8.09 -31.10
C ILE A 366 2.74 -6.86 -31.97
N SER A 367 1.84 -5.95 -31.57
CA SER A 367 1.65 -4.66 -32.24
C SER A 367 2.03 -3.51 -31.30
N LEU A 368 2.94 -2.66 -31.78
CA LEU A 368 3.44 -1.46 -31.12
C LEU A 368 3.52 -0.34 -32.16
N PRO A 369 2.36 0.20 -32.58
CA PRO A 369 2.26 0.99 -33.81
C PRO A 369 3.04 2.32 -33.76
N VAL A 370 3.24 2.89 -32.58
CA VAL A 370 3.91 4.18 -32.38
C VAL A 370 5.28 4.05 -31.68
N PHE A 371 5.72 2.83 -31.35
CA PHE A 371 6.99 2.61 -30.66
C PHE A 371 8.16 2.96 -31.57
N SER A 372 8.87 4.03 -31.22
CA SER A 372 9.86 4.67 -32.11
C SER A 372 11.29 4.45 -31.66
N GLN A 373 11.50 4.33 -30.35
CA GLN A 373 12.82 4.17 -29.74
C GLN A 373 12.78 3.46 -28.39
N GLY A 374 13.86 2.75 -28.06
CA GLY A 374 13.99 2.10 -26.75
C GLY A 374 14.62 0.71 -26.82
N ASP A 375 14.36 -0.10 -25.81
CA ASP A 375 14.72 -1.51 -25.79
C ASP A 375 13.49 -2.37 -26.09
N LEU A 376 13.67 -3.40 -26.90
CA LEU A 376 12.61 -4.32 -27.31
C LEU A 376 13.12 -5.75 -27.25
N LEU A 377 12.56 -6.53 -26.33
CA LEU A 377 12.85 -7.94 -26.12
C LEU A 377 11.55 -8.71 -26.28
N ILE A 378 11.53 -9.66 -27.22
CA ILE A 378 10.35 -10.43 -27.56
C ILE A 378 10.72 -11.91 -27.60
N SER A 379 9.97 -12.71 -26.86
CA SER A 379 10.05 -14.16 -26.88
C SER A 379 8.66 -14.79 -26.76
N GLY A 380 8.43 -15.87 -27.49
CA GLY A 380 7.15 -16.56 -27.48
C GLY A 380 6.98 -17.47 -28.68
N PRO A 381 6.84 -18.80 -28.49
CA PRO A 381 6.90 -19.78 -29.58
C PRO A 381 5.76 -19.64 -30.59
N MET A 382 4.65 -19.01 -30.19
CA MET A 382 3.48 -18.79 -31.04
C MET A 382 3.54 -17.48 -31.83
N ILE A 383 4.52 -16.60 -31.55
CA ILE A 383 4.63 -15.29 -32.20
C ILE A 383 5.08 -15.48 -33.64
N THR A 384 4.25 -15.07 -34.60
CA THR A 384 4.50 -15.21 -36.04
C THR A 384 4.60 -13.88 -36.76
N SER A 385 4.23 -12.78 -36.10
CA SER A 385 4.21 -11.44 -36.69
C SER A 385 4.54 -10.35 -35.66
N LEU A 386 5.19 -9.29 -36.15
CA LEU A 386 5.51 -8.08 -35.41
C LEU A 386 5.05 -6.88 -36.23
N ASP A 387 4.18 -6.05 -35.66
CA ASP A 387 3.70 -4.81 -36.24
C ASP A 387 4.29 -3.62 -35.48
N ILE A 388 5.46 -3.16 -35.90
CA ILE A 388 6.23 -2.10 -35.23
C ILE A 388 6.76 -1.09 -36.26
N PRO A 389 5.87 -0.41 -37.01
CA PRO A 389 6.24 0.39 -38.18
C PRO A 389 7.03 1.66 -37.85
N SER A 390 6.86 2.21 -36.63
CA SER A 390 7.53 3.44 -36.20
C SER A 390 8.93 3.24 -35.64
N LEU A 391 9.40 2.00 -35.47
CA LEU A 391 10.69 1.74 -34.83
C LEU A 391 11.84 2.25 -35.70
N THR A 392 12.57 3.24 -35.20
CA THR A 392 13.73 3.84 -35.89
C THR A 392 15.06 3.54 -35.21
N SER A 393 15.08 3.41 -33.88
CA SER A 393 16.31 3.18 -33.12
C SER A 393 16.07 2.26 -31.93
N CYS A 394 16.95 1.28 -31.70
CA CYS A 394 16.95 0.51 -30.47
C CYS A 394 18.26 0.62 -29.69
N GLY A 395 18.18 0.50 -28.37
CA GLY A 395 19.33 0.13 -27.55
C GLY A 395 19.61 -1.35 -27.78
N ARG A 396 18.79 -2.19 -27.16
CA ARG A 396 18.74 -3.65 -27.35
C ARG A 396 17.50 -4.03 -28.16
N LEU A 397 17.71 -4.81 -29.21
CA LEU A 397 16.66 -5.49 -29.95
C LEU A 397 16.91 -7.00 -29.85
N SER A 398 16.04 -7.71 -29.14
CA SER A 398 16.11 -9.16 -28.98
C SER A 398 14.81 -9.76 -29.49
N ILE A 399 14.89 -10.66 -30.46
CA ILE A 399 13.76 -11.44 -30.95
C ILE A 399 14.20 -12.89 -30.92
N GLY A 400 13.57 -13.73 -30.12
CA GLY A 400 13.97 -15.13 -30.07
C GLY A 400 12.94 -16.07 -29.52
N ASP A 401 13.15 -17.36 -29.77
CA ASP A 401 12.19 -18.42 -29.45
C ASP A 401 10.79 -18.12 -30.02
N THR A 402 10.73 -17.62 -31.25
CA THR A 402 9.50 -17.28 -31.97
C THR A 402 9.16 -18.28 -33.08
N GLY A 403 7.91 -18.23 -33.53
CA GLY A 403 7.42 -18.96 -34.71
C GLY A 403 7.59 -18.18 -36.02
N MET A 404 8.41 -17.12 -36.07
CA MET A 404 8.54 -16.26 -37.24
C MET A 404 9.34 -16.92 -38.36
N ASN A 405 8.83 -16.88 -39.59
CA ASN A 405 9.59 -17.30 -40.78
C ASN A 405 10.56 -16.24 -41.30
N THR A 406 10.22 -14.96 -41.08
CA THR A 406 11.02 -13.83 -41.55
C THR A 406 10.93 -12.69 -40.55
N ILE A 407 12.04 -12.01 -40.30
CA ILE A 407 12.06 -10.75 -39.55
C ILE A 407 12.33 -9.61 -40.54
N ASN A 408 11.39 -8.68 -40.67
CA ASN A 408 11.50 -7.51 -41.53
C ASN A 408 11.15 -6.23 -40.76
N LEU A 409 12.15 -5.40 -40.47
CA LEU A 409 11.97 -4.13 -39.77
C LEU A 409 12.48 -3.00 -40.67
N PRO A 410 11.64 -2.46 -41.57
CA PRO A 410 12.09 -1.47 -42.54
C PRO A 410 12.40 -0.09 -41.93
N GLY A 411 11.83 0.23 -40.77
CA GLY A 411 12.03 1.53 -40.12
C GLY A 411 13.39 1.67 -39.40
N ILE A 412 14.01 0.56 -38.98
CA ILE A 412 15.15 0.62 -38.06
C ILE A 412 16.41 1.11 -38.76
N THR A 413 17.02 2.17 -38.24
CA THR A 413 18.26 2.77 -38.76
C THR A 413 19.46 2.50 -37.88
N THR A 414 19.25 2.27 -36.58
CA THR A 414 20.32 2.16 -35.60
C THR A 414 20.00 1.14 -34.50
N VAL A 415 20.97 0.27 -34.18
CA VAL A 415 20.99 -0.52 -32.95
C VAL A 415 22.25 -0.16 -32.16
N THR A 416 22.08 0.58 -31.07
CA THR A 416 23.19 1.22 -30.35
C THR A 416 23.89 0.31 -29.34
N ASN A 417 23.23 -0.73 -28.85
CA ASN A 417 23.82 -1.68 -27.92
C ASN A 417 23.95 -3.09 -28.49
N GLN A 418 22.85 -3.78 -28.79
CA GLN A 418 22.89 -5.21 -29.16
C GLN A 418 21.67 -5.65 -29.98
N LEU A 419 21.92 -6.41 -31.05
CA LEU A 419 20.90 -7.14 -31.81
C LEU A 419 21.03 -8.65 -31.55
N ASP A 420 20.06 -9.24 -30.88
CA ASP A 420 20.00 -10.68 -30.62
C ASP A 420 18.86 -11.30 -31.42
N ILE A 421 19.16 -12.30 -32.26
CA ILE A 421 18.15 -13.10 -32.95
C ILE A 421 18.53 -14.58 -32.82
N GLY A 422 17.64 -15.42 -32.32
CA GLY A 422 17.96 -16.83 -32.09
C GLY A 422 16.85 -17.64 -31.44
N GLY A 423 16.99 -18.96 -31.46
CA GLY A 423 15.93 -19.86 -30.94
C GLY A 423 14.73 -19.98 -31.88
N ASP A 424 14.78 -19.39 -33.07
CA ASP A 424 13.71 -19.41 -34.07
C ASP A 424 13.96 -20.55 -35.10
N PRO A 425 13.30 -21.73 -34.97
CA PRO A 425 13.61 -22.89 -35.80
C PRO A 425 13.19 -22.74 -37.26
N ASP A 426 12.19 -21.90 -37.55
CA ASP A 426 11.60 -21.71 -38.88
C ASP A 426 12.05 -20.41 -39.56
N LEU A 427 12.95 -19.65 -38.94
CA LEU A 427 13.43 -18.37 -39.45
C LEU A 427 14.35 -18.58 -40.66
N THR A 428 13.94 -18.05 -41.81
CA THR A 428 14.65 -18.20 -43.09
C THR A 428 15.32 -16.92 -43.56
N ALA A 429 14.82 -15.74 -43.16
CA ALA A 429 15.35 -14.46 -43.62
C ALA A 429 15.25 -13.34 -42.59
N ILE A 430 16.26 -12.49 -42.56
CA ILE A 430 16.29 -11.22 -41.79
C ILE A 430 16.54 -10.05 -42.75
N SER A 431 15.67 -9.04 -42.72
CA SER A 431 15.80 -7.84 -43.54
C SER A 431 15.66 -6.57 -42.70
N LEU A 432 16.75 -5.79 -42.64
CA LEU A 432 16.79 -4.49 -41.98
C LEU A 432 17.29 -3.46 -43.03
N PRO A 433 16.47 -3.10 -44.02
CA PRO A 433 16.89 -2.41 -45.23
C PRO A 433 17.48 -1.02 -44.97
N ASN A 434 17.03 -0.33 -43.92
CA ASN A 434 17.49 1.02 -43.58
C ASN A 434 18.53 1.05 -42.45
N LEU A 435 19.00 -0.10 -41.97
CA LEU A 435 19.98 -0.17 -40.89
C LEU A 435 21.33 0.39 -41.34
N THR A 436 21.76 1.48 -40.71
CA THR A 436 23.02 2.19 -40.99
C THR A 436 24.10 1.94 -39.93
N SER A 437 23.71 1.68 -38.68
CA SER A 437 24.64 1.50 -37.56
C SER A 437 24.22 0.33 -36.67
N LEU A 438 25.15 -0.58 -36.42
CA LEU A 438 24.95 -1.80 -35.62
C LEU A 438 26.12 -2.02 -34.66
N ALA A 439 25.92 -1.80 -33.37
CA ALA A 439 26.99 -1.94 -32.39
C ALA A 439 27.52 -3.37 -32.28
N GLN A 440 26.66 -4.36 -32.06
CA GLN A 440 27.02 -5.78 -32.03
C GLN A 440 25.78 -6.62 -32.34
N CYS A 441 26.00 -7.86 -32.80
CA CYS A 441 24.91 -8.80 -33.01
C CYS A 441 25.30 -10.24 -32.70
N TYR A 442 24.30 -11.00 -32.26
CA TYR A 442 24.34 -12.44 -32.09
C TYR A 442 23.13 -13.01 -32.82
N ILE A 443 23.37 -13.55 -34.01
CA ILE A 443 22.34 -14.08 -34.89
C ILE A 443 22.57 -15.57 -35.07
N SER A 444 21.52 -16.34 -34.81
CA SER A 444 21.46 -17.78 -35.02
C SER A 444 20.08 -18.19 -35.52
N GLY A 445 20.00 -19.31 -36.24
CA GLY A 445 18.72 -19.79 -36.77
C GLY A 445 18.98 -20.92 -37.76
N SER A 446 18.55 -22.13 -37.44
CA SER A 446 18.96 -23.35 -38.15
C SER A 446 18.58 -23.36 -39.64
N GLN A 447 17.59 -22.58 -40.06
CA GLN A 447 17.13 -22.44 -41.45
C GLN A 447 17.46 -21.08 -42.08
N LEU A 448 18.20 -20.21 -41.37
CA LEU A 448 18.46 -18.85 -41.80
C LEU A 448 19.37 -18.85 -43.02
N SER A 449 18.83 -18.48 -44.18
CA SER A 449 19.50 -18.56 -45.48
C SER A 449 19.68 -17.20 -46.15
N SER A 450 19.12 -16.11 -45.59
CA SER A 450 19.24 -14.76 -46.13
C SER A 450 19.32 -13.69 -45.05
N ILE A 451 20.29 -12.77 -45.17
CA ILE A 451 20.40 -11.59 -44.32
C ILE A 451 20.63 -10.35 -45.19
N SER A 452 19.92 -9.26 -44.90
CA SER A 452 20.02 -8.04 -45.70
C SER A 452 20.15 -6.77 -44.85
N PHE A 453 21.37 -6.22 -44.80
CA PHE A 453 21.71 -4.89 -44.25
C PHE A 453 22.33 -3.96 -45.33
N PRO A 454 21.58 -3.54 -46.35
CA PRO A 454 22.13 -2.89 -47.53
C PRO A 454 22.73 -1.51 -47.24
N GLN A 455 22.22 -0.78 -46.25
CA GLN A 455 22.66 0.56 -45.86
C GLN A 455 23.69 0.58 -44.72
N LEU A 456 24.22 -0.57 -44.30
CA LEU A 456 25.14 -0.65 -43.16
C LEU A 456 26.43 0.12 -43.43
N GLN A 457 26.70 1.12 -42.59
CA GLN A 457 27.84 2.04 -42.69
C GLN A 457 28.72 2.02 -41.44
N GLN A 458 28.18 1.65 -40.28
CA GLN A 458 28.90 1.65 -39.01
C GLN A 458 28.65 0.35 -38.25
N VAL A 459 29.71 -0.21 -37.68
CA VAL A 459 29.67 -1.34 -36.77
C VAL A 459 30.51 -1.08 -35.52
N GLY A 460 30.26 -1.80 -34.43
CA GLY A 460 31.06 -1.65 -33.22
C GLY A 460 32.50 -2.16 -33.37
N SER A 461 33.37 -1.64 -32.50
CA SER A 461 34.76 -2.09 -32.31
C SER A 461 35.06 -2.27 -30.82
N ALA A 462 36.29 -2.66 -30.47
CA ALA A 462 36.78 -2.71 -29.08
C ALA A 462 35.90 -3.57 -28.13
N GLY A 463 35.80 -4.87 -28.42
CA GLY A 463 35.09 -5.85 -27.57
C GLY A 463 33.67 -6.17 -28.04
N LYS A 464 33.12 -5.39 -28.97
CA LYS A 464 31.87 -5.68 -29.69
C LYS A 464 32.07 -6.77 -30.75
N ARG A 465 31.04 -7.59 -31.00
CA ARG A 465 31.12 -8.74 -31.91
C ARG A 465 29.94 -8.79 -32.87
N LEU A 466 30.22 -9.16 -34.12
CA LEU A 466 29.21 -9.53 -35.10
C LEU A 466 29.29 -11.04 -35.29
N VAL A 467 28.35 -11.76 -34.69
CA VAL A 467 28.33 -13.23 -34.70
C VAL A 467 27.11 -13.70 -35.46
N PHE A 468 27.35 -14.51 -36.49
CA PHE A 468 26.35 -15.21 -37.27
C PHE A 468 26.74 -16.69 -37.27
N SER A 469 26.07 -17.46 -36.42
CA SER A 469 26.44 -18.85 -36.17
C SER A 469 25.25 -19.78 -36.16
N TYR A 470 25.47 -21.08 -36.29
CA TYR A 470 24.42 -22.10 -36.24
C TYR A 470 23.25 -21.78 -37.19
N SER A 471 23.62 -21.42 -38.43
CA SER A 471 22.69 -20.95 -39.45
C SER A 471 22.83 -21.74 -40.76
N ALA A 472 22.01 -21.44 -41.77
CA ALA A 472 22.06 -22.07 -43.10
C ALA A 472 22.49 -21.06 -44.19
N LEU A 473 23.36 -20.09 -43.84
CA LEU A 473 23.76 -19.04 -44.77
C LEU A 473 24.66 -19.61 -45.88
N PRO A 474 24.29 -19.49 -47.16
CA PRO A 474 25.15 -19.94 -48.25
C PRO A 474 26.37 -19.03 -48.41
N SER A 475 27.42 -19.52 -49.09
CA SER A 475 28.65 -18.75 -49.32
C SER A 475 28.41 -17.37 -49.98
N SER A 476 27.33 -17.19 -50.74
CA SER A 476 26.95 -15.88 -51.28
C SER A 476 26.57 -14.87 -50.20
N GLN A 477 25.86 -15.31 -49.15
CA GLN A 477 25.54 -14.50 -47.98
C GLN A 477 26.77 -14.23 -47.12
N ILE A 478 27.67 -15.22 -47.00
CA ILE A 478 28.97 -15.04 -46.32
C ILE A 478 29.80 -13.96 -47.02
N ASN A 479 29.92 -14.03 -48.35
CA ASN A 479 30.60 -13.00 -49.15
C ASN A 479 29.93 -11.62 -49.00
N TYR A 480 28.60 -11.58 -48.99
CA TYR A 480 27.84 -10.35 -48.78
C TYR A 480 28.16 -9.69 -47.43
N LEU A 481 28.12 -10.45 -46.34
CA LEU A 481 28.41 -9.94 -44.99
C LEU A 481 29.87 -9.48 -44.86
N LEU A 482 30.82 -10.24 -45.40
CA LEU A 482 32.24 -9.83 -45.46
C LEU A 482 32.39 -8.48 -46.16
N ASN A 483 31.76 -8.31 -47.32
CA ASN A 483 31.80 -7.07 -48.07
C ASN A 483 31.18 -5.89 -47.29
N LYS A 484 30.02 -6.10 -46.66
CA LYS A 484 29.34 -5.07 -45.87
C LYS A 484 30.18 -4.63 -44.67
N VAL A 485 30.71 -5.57 -43.91
CA VAL A 485 31.51 -5.26 -42.72
C VAL A 485 32.87 -4.68 -43.09
N LEU A 486 33.49 -5.09 -44.21
CA LEU A 486 34.72 -4.49 -44.73
C LEU A 486 34.54 -2.98 -44.96
N ASN A 487 33.45 -2.60 -45.63
CA ASN A 487 33.14 -1.21 -46.01
C ASN A 487 32.54 -0.37 -44.88
N ALA A 488 32.08 -0.99 -43.79
CA ALA A 488 31.59 -0.27 -42.61
C ALA A 488 32.74 0.29 -41.76
N ALA A 489 32.54 1.47 -41.19
CA ALA A 489 33.43 2.05 -40.18
C ALA A 489 33.26 1.32 -38.83
N PRO A 490 34.31 1.27 -37.99
CA PRO A 490 35.68 1.72 -38.26
C PRO A 490 36.43 0.77 -39.22
N ALA A 491 37.54 1.22 -39.80
CA ALA A 491 38.33 0.43 -40.74
C ALA A 491 39.00 -0.81 -40.09
N SER A 492 39.32 -0.74 -38.79
CA SER A 492 40.06 -1.74 -38.03
C SER A 492 39.41 -2.02 -36.67
N GLY A 493 39.84 -3.09 -35.99
CA GLY A 493 39.36 -3.45 -34.66
C GLY A 493 37.95 -4.05 -34.61
N LYS A 494 37.40 -4.45 -35.77
CA LYS A 494 36.12 -5.16 -35.91
C LYS A 494 36.30 -6.65 -35.58
N TYR A 495 35.24 -7.27 -35.08
CA TYR A 495 35.17 -8.72 -34.87
C TYR A 495 33.98 -9.29 -35.64
N LEU A 496 34.25 -10.20 -36.57
CA LEU A 496 33.25 -10.86 -37.41
C LEU A 496 33.43 -12.38 -37.35
N GLN A 497 32.38 -13.10 -36.96
CA GLN A 497 32.33 -14.55 -36.92
C GLN A 497 31.15 -15.05 -37.76
N LEU A 498 31.48 -15.86 -38.77
CA LEU A 498 30.56 -16.43 -39.76
C LEU A 498 30.77 -17.95 -39.83
N GLN A 499 30.46 -18.67 -38.76
CA GLN A 499 30.88 -20.06 -38.56
C GLN A 499 29.71 -20.98 -38.24
N SER A 500 29.93 -22.29 -38.28
CA SER A 500 28.92 -23.31 -37.99
C SER A 500 27.69 -23.17 -38.88
N GLN A 501 27.89 -22.93 -40.18
CA GLN A 501 26.80 -23.02 -41.15
C GLN A 501 26.51 -24.49 -41.46
N THR A 502 25.24 -24.81 -41.71
CA THR A 502 24.80 -26.15 -42.09
C THR A 502 24.05 -26.09 -43.42
N PRO A 503 24.65 -26.54 -44.55
CA PRO A 503 26.01 -27.07 -44.68
C PRO A 503 27.10 -25.99 -44.50
N PRO A 504 28.37 -26.38 -44.26
CA PRO A 504 29.48 -25.43 -44.15
C PRO A 504 29.59 -24.54 -45.39
N ALA A 505 29.78 -23.24 -45.17
CA ALA A 505 29.75 -22.22 -46.22
C ALA A 505 31.00 -21.32 -46.21
N PRO A 506 32.17 -21.82 -46.64
CA PRO A 506 33.38 -21.00 -46.70
C PRO A 506 33.21 -19.84 -47.71
N PRO A 507 33.92 -18.71 -47.52
CA PRO A 507 33.91 -17.61 -48.48
C PRO A 507 34.50 -18.04 -49.82
N THR A 508 34.01 -17.44 -50.91
CA THR A 508 34.43 -17.76 -52.29
C THR A 508 34.72 -16.50 -53.10
N GLY A 509 35.60 -16.59 -54.11
CA GLY A 509 35.89 -15.49 -55.03
C GLY A 509 36.25 -14.18 -54.30
N GLN A 510 35.49 -13.11 -54.56
CA GLN A 510 35.69 -11.81 -53.92
C GLN A 510 35.61 -11.87 -52.38
N GLY A 511 34.83 -12.80 -51.80
CA GLY A 511 34.76 -12.94 -50.34
C GLY A 511 36.08 -13.38 -49.70
N ILE A 512 36.91 -14.17 -50.41
CA ILE A 512 38.26 -14.53 -49.93
C ILE A 512 39.15 -13.29 -49.87
N VAL A 513 39.05 -12.43 -50.89
CA VAL A 513 39.78 -11.16 -50.97
C VAL A 513 39.31 -10.20 -49.86
N ASP A 514 37.99 -10.08 -49.67
CA ASP A 514 37.41 -9.21 -48.65
C ASP A 514 37.81 -9.66 -47.24
N LYS A 515 37.76 -10.98 -46.95
CA LYS A 515 38.25 -11.56 -45.69
C LYS A 515 39.73 -11.22 -45.44
N GLN A 516 40.58 -11.40 -46.44
CA GLN A 516 42.01 -11.11 -46.30
C GLN A 516 42.26 -9.61 -46.09
N ALA A 517 41.54 -8.74 -46.82
CA ALA A 517 41.63 -7.29 -46.65
C ALA A 517 41.22 -6.85 -45.24
N MET A 518 40.15 -7.43 -44.68
CA MET A 518 39.74 -7.18 -43.30
C MET A 518 40.82 -7.59 -42.29
N ILE A 519 41.40 -8.79 -42.44
CA ILE A 519 42.46 -9.28 -41.55
C ILE A 519 43.70 -8.37 -41.64
N SER A 520 44.11 -8.00 -42.85
CA SER A 520 45.24 -7.08 -43.08
C SER A 520 45.01 -5.68 -42.51
N ALA A 521 43.76 -5.22 -42.44
CA ALA A 521 43.37 -3.98 -41.77
C ALA A 521 43.32 -4.08 -40.23
N GLY A 522 43.64 -5.23 -39.63
CA GLY A 522 43.65 -5.42 -38.18
C GLY A 522 42.29 -5.80 -37.58
N ASN A 523 41.43 -6.48 -38.35
CA ASN A 523 40.17 -7.02 -37.88
C ASN A 523 40.29 -8.53 -37.57
N THR A 524 39.47 -9.04 -36.65
CA THR A 524 39.36 -10.47 -36.38
C THR A 524 38.21 -11.05 -37.20
N VAL A 525 38.52 -11.95 -38.14
CA VAL A 525 37.51 -12.56 -39.03
C VAL A 525 37.60 -14.08 -38.99
N GLN A 526 36.48 -14.73 -38.69
CA GLN A 526 36.34 -16.18 -38.65
C GLN A 526 35.24 -16.62 -39.61
N THR A 527 35.51 -17.65 -40.42
CA THR A 527 34.54 -18.28 -41.33
C THR A 527 34.61 -19.79 -41.16
N ASP A 528 33.65 -20.53 -41.73
CA ASP A 528 33.78 -21.98 -41.98
C ASP A 528 35.01 -22.33 -42.80
#